data_AF-A0A8C5SWQ6-F1
#
_entry.id   AF-A0A8C5SWQ6-F1
#
_cell.length_a   1.000
_cell.length_b   1.000
_cell.length_c   1.000
_cell.angle_alpha   90.00
_cell.angle_beta   90.00
_cell.angle_gamma   90.00
#
_symmetry.space_group_name_H-M   'P 1'
#
loop_
_entity.id
_entity.type
_entity.pdbx_description
1 polymer ?
#
loop_
_entity_poly.entity_id
_entity_poly.type
_entity_poly.pdbx_seq_one_letter_code
_entity_poly.pdbx_strand_id
1 'polypeptide(L)'
;MYCCCISQSCTSIVSFLAASHFFKAQEFFLYCYVPFSTSSNLTAIFSLFPFFSFSIFNYCSFVMIYPSLPALVLLSGMRILVNLLLDTLPMLGNVLLLCFFVFFIFGIIGVQLWAGLLRNRCFMDENLTIQGNITLPPYYQPEEEDEKPFICSLSGDNGIMSCQEIPPLKERGHVCCLDKDDFFYYTSVRQEFNISGMCVNWNQYYNECRTGNANPHKGAINFDNIGYAWIVIFQVITLEGWVEIMYYVMDAHSFYNFIYFILLIIVSTIIPPLSR
;
A
#
# COMPACT_ATOMS: atom_id res chain seq x y z
N MET A 1 22.68 26.94 41.33
CA MET A 1 23.23 28.04 40.51
C MET A 1 23.39 27.49 39.10
N TYR A 2 22.54 27.61 38.09
CA TYR A 2 21.27 28.31 37.78
C TYR A 2 20.47 27.34 36.86
N CYS A 3 19.17 27.08 37.00
CA CYS A 3 17.98 27.85 36.59
C CYS A 3 17.83 28.17 35.08
N CYS A 4 16.83 27.49 34.46
CA CYS A 4 15.81 27.94 33.50
C CYS A 4 16.15 28.86 32.31
N CYS A 5 15.82 28.40 31.09
CA CYS A 5 14.88 29.10 30.17
C CYS A 5 14.57 28.25 28.92
N ILE A 6 13.46 27.50 29.02
CA ILE A 6 12.52 27.25 27.93
C ILE A 6 12.04 28.63 27.42
N SER A 7 12.21 29.00 26.13
CA SER A 7 11.29 29.90 25.37
C SER A 7 11.74 30.45 23.99
N GLN A 8 12.63 29.84 23.20
CA GLN A 8 12.97 30.47 21.88
C GLN A 8 13.05 29.58 20.64
N SER A 9 13.16 28.25 20.77
CA SER A 9 13.28 27.38 19.58
C SER A 9 11.94 26.84 19.06
N CYS A 10 10.89 26.80 19.89
CA CYS A 10 9.57 26.30 19.48
C CYS A 10 8.74 27.34 18.72
N THR A 11 8.96 28.64 18.92
CA THR A 11 8.22 29.69 18.21
C THR A 11 8.69 29.84 16.76
N SER A 12 9.96 29.62 16.45
CA SER A 12 10.48 29.78 15.08
C SER A 12 10.02 28.71 14.10
N ILE A 13 9.87 27.45 14.54
CA ILE A 13 9.41 26.34 13.68
C ILE A 13 7.91 26.45 13.39
N VAL A 14 7.11 26.84 14.39
CA VAL A 14 5.67 27.08 14.21
C VAL A 14 5.43 28.33 13.35
N SER A 15 6.29 29.35 13.43
CA SER A 15 6.25 30.52 12.55
C SER A 15 6.64 30.19 11.09
N PHE A 16 7.59 29.28 10.88
CA PHE A 16 8.00 28.84 9.54
C PHE A 16 6.95 27.94 8.88
N LEU A 17 6.28 27.07 9.65
CA LEU A 17 5.17 26.24 9.17
C LEU A 17 3.90 27.08 8.89
N ALA A 18 3.64 28.12 9.69
CA ALA A 18 2.59 29.09 9.43
C ALA A 18 2.87 29.94 8.17
N ALA A 19 4.14 30.23 7.87
CA ALA A 19 4.55 30.94 6.66
C ALA A 19 4.51 30.05 5.39
N SER A 20 4.73 28.73 5.51
CA SER A 20 4.65 27.81 4.37
C SER A 20 3.22 27.54 3.87
N HIS A 21 2.20 27.80 4.69
CA HIS A 21 0.80 27.64 4.30
C HIS A 21 0.23 28.84 3.51
N PHE A 22 1.04 29.89 3.27
CA PHE A 22 0.63 31.13 2.60
C PHE A 22 1.57 31.57 1.47
N PHE A 23 2.53 30.74 1.06
CA PHE A 23 3.27 31.00 -0.17
C PHE A 23 2.37 30.69 -1.36
N LYS A 24 1.76 31.75 -1.90
CA LYS A 24 1.00 31.73 -3.16
C LYS A 24 1.77 30.90 -4.19
N ALA A 25 1.16 29.78 -4.61
CA ALA A 25 1.67 28.90 -5.67
C ALA A 25 2.13 29.69 -6.92
N GLN A 26 1.55 30.87 -7.14
CA GLN A 26 1.86 31.79 -8.23
C GLN A 26 3.32 32.31 -8.27
N GLU A 27 4.03 32.44 -7.14
CA GLU A 27 5.45 32.87 -7.15
C GLU A 27 6.43 31.72 -7.43
N PHE A 28 6.06 30.48 -7.06
CA PHE A 28 6.90 29.30 -7.27
C PHE A 28 7.01 28.92 -8.75
N PHE A 29 5.92 29.10 -9.52
CA PHE A 29 5.93 28.87 -10.97
C PHE A 29 6.87 29.81 -11.74
N LEU A 30 7.11 31.01 -11.21
CA LEU A 30 8.02 31.98 -11.83
C LEU A 30 9.49 31.54 -11.69
N TYR A 31 9.84 30.89 -10.57
CA TYR A 31 11.21 30.45 -10.28
C TYR A 31 11.72 29.34 -11.21
N CYS A 32 10.88 28.40 -11.64
CA CYS A 32 11.28 27.36 -12.60
C CYS A 32 11.30 27.87 -14.06
N TYR A 33 10.72 29.04 -14.36
CA TYR A 33 10.62 29.61 -15.73
C TYR A 33 11.60 30.75 -16.03
N VAL A 34 12.21 31.36 -15.01
CA VAL A 34 13.24 32.39 -15.20
C VAL A 34 14.56 31.69 -15.53
N PRO A 35 15.19 31.93 -16.70
CA PRO A 35 16.53 31.43 -16.95
C PRO A 35 17.47 32.03 -15.90
N PHE A 36 18.20 31.15 -15.21
CA PHE A 36 19.09 31.48 -14.11
C PHE A 36 20.29 32.31 -14.62
N SER A 37 20.07 33.60 -14.87
CA SER A 37 21.12 34.51 -15.36
C SER A 37 21.04 35.88 -14.69
N THR A 38 20.98 35.94 -13.37
CA THR A 38 21.46 37.12 -12.62
C THR A 38 21.67 36.82 -11.14
N SER A 39 22.77 37.36 -10.60
CA SER A 39 23.24 37.35 -9.21
C SER A 39 24.06 36.12 -8.75
N SER A 40 25.38 36.33 -8.76
CA SER A 40 26.45 35.45 -8.28
C SER A 40 26.48 35.19 -6.76
N ASN A 41 25.50 35.68 -6.01
CA ASN A 41 25.52 35.63 -4.53
C ASN A 41 24.50 34.64 -3.93
N LEU A 42 23.48 34.19 -4.67
CA LEU A 42 22.51 33.19 -4.15
C LEU A 42 22.97 31.74 -4.35
N THR A 43 23.81 31.46 -5.36
CA THR A 43 24.39 30.12 -5.60
C THR A 43 25.31 29.67 -4.47
N ALA A 44 25.98 30.61 -3.79
CA ALA A 44 26.84 30.33 -2.64
C ALA A 44 26.05 29.93 -1.37
N ILE A 45 24.81 30.41 -1.22
CA ILE A 45 23.98 30.09 -0.06
C ILE A 45 23.32 28.71 -0.23
N PHE A 46 22.90 28.36 -1.45
CA PHE A 46 22.29 27.06 -1.74
C PHE A 46 23.29 25.89 -1.82
N SER A 47 24.56 26.15 -2.15
CA SER A 47 25.61 25.11 -2.16
C SER A 47 26.09 24.67 -0.77
N LEU A 48 25.69 25.38 0.30
CA LEU A 48 25.97 25.01 1.69
C LEU A 48 24.94 24.03 2.29
N PHE A 49 23.86 23.72 1.58
CA PHE A 49 22.84 22.76 2.00
C PHE A 49 22.80 21.55 1.05
N PRO A 50 23.63 20.51 1.28
CA PRO A 50 23.70 19.35 0.39
C PRO A 50 22.40 18.51 0.34
N PHE A 51 21.41 18.82 1.19
CA PHE A 51 20.13 18.12 1.24
C PHE A 51 19.03 18.72 0.36
N PHE A 52 19.13 19.99 -0.07
CA PHE A 52 18.03 20.65 -0.80
C PHE A 52 18.15 20.59 -2.33
N SER A 53 19.29 20.15 -2.86
CA SER A 53 19.59 20.32 -4.30
C SER A 53 19.01 19.22 -5.21
N PHE A 54 18.61 18.05 -4.71
CA PHE A 54 18.14 16.93 -5.57
C PHE A 54 16.63 16.94 -5.85
N SER A 55 15.82 17.35 -4.88
CA SER A 55 14.35 17.36 -5.05
C SER A 55 13.86 18.54 -5.90
N ILE A 56 14.49 19.70 -5.80
CA ILE A 56 14.08 20.91 -6.54
C ILE A 56 14.39 20.78 -8.04
N PHE A 57 15.54 20.18 -8.40
CA PHE A 57 15.91 19.97 -9.80
C PHE A 57 14.98 18.98 -10.52
N ASN A 58 14.63 17.87 -9.87
CA ASN A 58 13.66 16.92 -10.42
C ASN A 58 12.27 17.56 -10.57
N TYR A 59 11.86 18.40 -9.62
CA TYR A 59 10.60 19.12 -9.67
C TYR A 59 10.53 20.11 -10.84
N CYS A 60 11.55 20.96 -11.07
CA CYS A 60 11.54 21.87 -12.22
C CYS A 60 11.63 21.11 -13.56
N SER A 61 12.34 19.97 -13.62
CA SER A 61 12.35 19.13 -14.83
C SER A 61 10.96 18.52 -15.12
N PHE A 62 10.21 18.16 -14.09
CA PHE A 62 8.81 17.70 -14.18
C PHE A 62 7.85 18.82 -14.63
N VAL A 63 8.07 20.06 -14.18
CA VAL A 63 7.28 21.23 -14.60
C VAL A 63 7.55 21.58 -16.07
N MET A 64 8.77 21.37 -16.56
CA MET A 64 9.11 21.50 -17.99
C MET A 64 8.51 20.38 -18.86
N ILE A 65 8.18 19.21 -18.29
CA ILE A 65 7.54 18.07 -18.98
C ILE A 65 6.07 18.34 -19.34
N TYR A 66 5.45 19.42 -18.83
CA TYR A 66 4.14 19.87 -19.26
C TYR A 66 4.21 21.12 -20.18
N PRO A 67 4.74 21.00 -21.42
CA PRO A 67 4.87 22.10 -22.37
C PRO A 67 3.51 22.64 -22.86
N SER A 68 2.40 22.02 -22.47
CA SER A 68 1.02 22.44 -22.75
C SER A 68 0.44 23.42 -21.72
N LEU A 69 1.02 23.55 -20.52
CA LEU A 69 0.56 24.55 -19.54
C LEU A 69 0.70 26.00 -20.03
N PRO A 70 1.76 26.40 -20.75
CA PRO A 70 1.84 27.72 -21.38
C PRO A 70 0.77 27.97 -22.45
N ALA A 71 0.35 26.93 -23.17
CA ALA A 71 -0.71 27.04 -24.18
C ALA A 71 -2.10 27.29 -23.55
N LEU A 72 -2.35 26.77 -22.33
CA LEU A 72 -3.53 27.09 -21.52
C LEU A 72 -3.56 28.57 -21.07
N VAL A 73 -2.39 29.20 -20.90
CA VAL A 73 -2.27 30.63 -20.52
C VAL A 73 -2.45 31.57 -21.73
N LEU A 74 -2.26 31.05 -22.95
CA LEU A 74 -2.36 31.78 -24.22
C LEU A 74 -3.81 32.01 -24.69
N LEU A 75 -4.73 31.11 -24.33
CA LEU A 75 -6.14 31.24 -24.68
C LEU A 75 -6.87 32.08 -23.64
N SER A 76 -6.98 33.38 -23.91
CA SER A 76 -7.71 34.37 -23.08
C SER A 76 -9.14 33.95 -22.72
N GLY A 77 -9.75 33.02 -23.46
CA GLY A 77 -11.10 32.48 -23.22
C GLY A 77 -11.23 31.44 -22.10
N MET A 78 -10.16 30.74 -21.69
CA MET A 78 -10.24 29.70 -20.65
C MET A 78 -10.09 30.24 -19.22
N ARG A 79 -9.68 31.51 -19.08
CA ARG A 79 -9.46 32.18 -17.80
C ARG A 79 -10.74 32.32 -16.98
N ILE A 80 -11.89 32.53 -17.65
CA ILE A 80 -13.20 32.59 -17.00
C ILE A 80 -13.54 31.23 -16.38
N LEU A 81 -13.31 30.12 -17.10
CA LEU A 81 -13.57 28.77 -16.59
C LEU A 81 -12.66 28.42 -15.41
N VAL A 82 -11.36 28.75 -15.47
CA VAL A 82 -10.42 28.51 -14.37
C VAL A 82 -10.77 29.33 -13.14
N ASN A 83 -11.13 30.61 -13.30
CA ASN A 83 -11.55 31.44 -12.18
C ASN A 83 -12.86 30.93 -11.56
N LEU A 84 -13.84 30.50 -12.37
CA LEU A 84 -15.07 29.87 -11.89
C LEU A 84 -14.79 28.56 -11.13
N LEU A 85 -13.80 27.77 -11.58
CA LEU A 85 -13.40 26.54 -10.89
C LEU A 85 -12.72 26.86 -9.55
N LEU A 86 -11.80 27.83 -9.53
CA LEU A 86 -11.13 28.28 -8.30
C LEU A 86 -12.11 28.92 -7.30
N ASP A 87 -13.15 29.61 -7.77
CA ASP A 87 -14.21 30.18 -6.93
C ASP A 87 -15.05 29.11 -6.21
N THR A 88 -15.10 27.87 -6.73
CA THR A 88 -15.77 26.73 -6.05
C THR A 88 -14.88 25.95 -5.07
N LEU A 89 -13.56 26.10 -5.13
CA LEU A 89 -12.62 25.46 -4.21
C LEU A 89 -12.83 25.78 -2.72
N PRO A 90 -13.15 27.02 -2.28
CA PRO A 90 -13.33 27.29 -0.86
C PRO A 90 -14.53 26.54 -0.26
N MET A 91 -15.57 26.25 -1.04
CA MET A 91 -16.69 25.42 -0.60
C MET A 91 -16.30 23.93 -0.51
N LEU A 92 -15.41 23.48 -1.40
CA LEU A 92 -14.84 22.12 -1.37
C LEU A 92 -13.90 21.90 -0.17
N GLY A 93 -13.20 22.94 0.29
CA GLY A 93 -12.25 22.86 1.41
C GLY A 93 -12.86 22.32 2.70
N ASN A 94 -14.12 22.68 3.00
CA ASN A 94 -14.84 22.17 4.18
C ASN A 94 -15.04 20.64 4.11
N VAL A 95 -15.38 20.13 2.93
CA VAL A 95 -15.56 18.69 2.68
C VAL A 95 -14.22 17.97 2.74
N LEU A 96 -13.16 18.57 2.18
CA LEU A 96 -11.82 17.99 2.23
C LEU A 96 -11.27 17.88 3.65
N LEU A 97 -11.54 18.87 4.51
CA LEU A 97 -11.15 18.82 5.92
C LEU A 97 -11.87 17.68 6.64
N LEU A 98 -13.18 17.52 6.42
CA LEU A 98 -13.93 16.41 7.02
C LEU A 98 -13.46 15.05 6.49
N CYS A 99 -13.18 14.96 5.19
CA CYS A 99 -12.59 13.79 4.56
C CYS A 99 -11.22 13.44 5.19
N PHE A 100 -10.35 14.42 5.41
CA PHE A 100 -9.07 14.22 6.08
C PHE A 100 -9.22 13.62 7.48
N PHE A 101 -10.20 14.08 8.27
CA PHE A 101 -10.49 13.47 9.59
C PHE A 101 -10.93 12.02 9.49
N VAL A 102 -11.80 11.67 8.53
CA VAL A 102 -12.22 10.28 8.29
C VAL A 102 -11.00 9.41 7.93
N PHE A 103 -10.15 9.87 7.01
CA PHE A 103 -8.91 9.17 6.63
C PHE A 103 -7.97 8.98 7.81
N PHE A 104 -7.85 9.96 8.72
CA PHE A 104 -6.99 9.85 9.88
C PHE A 104 -7.53 8.86 10.90
N ILE A 105 -8.81 8.96 11.28
CA ILE A 105 -9.42 8.08 12.29
C ILE A 105 -9.40 6.63 11.81
N PHE A 106 -9.95 6.37 10.62
CA PHE A 106 -9.99 5.02 10.07
C PHE A 106 -8.59 4.51 9.71
N GLY A 107 -7.70 5.39 9.21
CA GLY A 107 -6.32 5.04 8.91
C GLY A 107 -5.53 4.58 10.14
N ILE A 108 -5.63 5.30 11.26
CA ILE A 108 -4.96 4.90 12.49
C ILE A 108 -5.56 3.60 13.03
N ILE A 109 -6.90 3.46 13.06
CA ILE A 109 -7.55 2.22 13.48
C ILE A 109 -7.07 1.04 12.62
N GLY A 110 -7.03 1.19 11.30
CA GLY A 110 -6.60 0.14 10.38
C GLY A 110 -5.13 -0.27 10.57
N VAL A 111 -4.23 0.70 10.77
CA VAL A 111 -2.81 0.40 11.05
C VAL A 111 -2.66 -0.32 12.39
N GLN A 112 -3.38 0.11 13.43
CA GLN A 112 -3.29 -0.52 14.75
C GLN A 112 -3.82 -1.96 14.77
N LEU A 113 -4.81 -2.27 13.94
CA LEU A 113 -5.41 -3.60 13.89
C LEU A 113 -4.66 -4.56 12.96
N TRP A 114 -4.16 -4.09 11.81
CA TRP A 114 -3.75 -4.99 10.72
C TRP A 114 -2.34 -4.76 10.17
N ALA A 115 -1.50 -3.98 10.86
CA ALA A 115 -0.10 -3.83 10.46
C ALA A 115 0.59 -5.20 10.40
N GLY A 116 1.20 -5.50 9.26
CA GLY A 116 1.94 -6.73 9.02
C GLY A 116 1.10 -7.97 8.70
N LEU A 117 -0.21 -7.98 8.99
CA LEU A 117 -1.04 -9.19 8.85
C LEU A 117 -1.24 -9.63 7.39
N LEU A 118 -1.33 -8.70 6.46
CA LEU A 118 -1.51 -9.03 5.02
C LEU A 118 -0.27 -9.71 4.40
N ARG A 119 0.85 -9.75 5.12
CA ARG A 119 2.06 -10.46 4.71
C ARG A 119 2.04 -11.95 5.08
N ASN A 120 1.06 -12.40 5.86
CA ASN A 120 1.01 -13.78 6.36
C ASN A 120 0.87 -14.79 5.22
N ARG A 121 1.70 -15.84 5.22
CA ARG A 121 1.69 -16.94 4.25
C ARG A 121 1.91 -18.26 4.98
N CYS A 122 1.51 -19.36 4.35
CA CYS A 122 1.75 -20.70 4.86
C CYS A 122 3.09 -21.22 4.36
N PHE A 123 4.00 -21.46 5.29
CA PHE A 123 5.32 -22.02 5.08
C PHE A 123 5.32 -23.51 5.41
N MET A 124 6.26 -24.25 4.81
CA MET A 124 6.53 -25.62 5.22
C MET A 124 7.45 -25.65 6.43
N ASP A 125 7.34 -26.71 7.23
CA ASP A 125 8.32 -27.04 8.26
C ASP A 125 9.72 -27.23 7.64
N GLU A 126 10.73 -26.58 8.23
CA GLU A 126 12.10 -26.51 7.70
C GLU A 126 12.74 -27.90 7.46
N ASN A 127 12.29 -28.93 8.17
CA ASN A 127 12.79 -30.30 8.08
C ASN A 127 12.44 -31.04 6.77
N LEU A 128 11.44 -30.56 6.02
CA LEU A 128 11.01 -31.18 4.75
C LEU A 128 11.79 -30.68 3.54
N THR A 129 12.42 -29.51 3.64
CA THR A 129 13.12 -28.87 2.51
C THR A 129 14.41 -29.59 2.08
N ILE A 130 14.90 -30.53 2.91
CA ILE A 130 16.26 -31.09 2.79
C ILE A 130 16.28 -32.51 2.20
N GLN A 131 15.14 -33.17 2.00
CA GLN A 131 15.11 -34.63 1.78
C GLN A 131 15.06 -35.14 0.33
N GLY A 132 15.31 -34.32 -0.69
CA GLY A 132 15.46 -34.83 -2.06
C GLY A 132 15.75 -33.76 -3.10
N ASN A 133 16.07 -34.18 -4.34
CA ASN A 133 16.32 -33.34 -5.52
C ASN A 133 15.07 -32.52 -6.00
N ILE A 134 14.14 -32.16 -5.10
CA ILE A 134 12.89 -31.49 -5.40
C ILE A 134 12.95 -30.07 -4.83
N THR A 135 13.03 -29.06 -5.69
CA THR A 135 13.02 -27.65 -5.30
C THR A 135 11.57 -27.16 -5.19
N LEU A 136 11.00 -27.19 -3.99
CA LEU A 136 9.68 -26.60 -3.70
C LEU A 136 9.82 -25.14 -3.25
N PRO A 137 8.83 -24.27 -3.54
CA PRO A 137 8.83 -22.92 -3.01
C PRO A 137 8.67 -22.95 -1.47
N PRO A 138 9.27 -21.99 -0.75
CA PRO A 138 9.27 -21.97 0.71
C PRO A 138 7.88 -21.70 1.33
N TYR A 139 6.96 -21.13 0.56
CA TYR A 139 5.58 -20.85 0.97
C TYR A 139 4.61 -21.18 -0.15
N TYR A 140 3.36 -21.45 0.23
CA TYR A 140 2.30 -21.78 -0.72
C TYR A 140 2.00 -20.61 -1.66
N GLN A 141 2.09 -20.87 -2.98
CA GLN A 141 1.75 -19.93 -4.04
C GLN A 141 0.59 -20.51 -4.86
N PRO A 142 -0.56 -19.82 -4.94
CA PRO A 142 -1.63 -20.17 -5.86
C PRO A 142 -1.15 -20.17 -7.32
N GLU A 143 -1.87 -20.88 -8.20
CA GLU A 143 -1.57 -20.88 -9.64
C GLU A 143 -1.70 -19.47 -10.24
N GLU A 144 -0.86 -19.13 -11.23
CA GLU A 144 -0.73 -17.76 -11.77
C GLU A 144 -2.03 -17.17 -12.35
N GLU A 145 -3.03 -18.00 -12.66
CA GLU A 145 -4.35 -17.56 -13.13
C GLU A 145 -5.19 -16.92 -12.01
N ASP A 146 -4.93 -17.26 -10.76
CA ASP A 146 -5.60 -16.70 -9.58
C ASP A 146 -4.76 -15.54 -9.02
N GLU A 147 -5.01 -14.30 -9.44
CA GLU A 147 -4.33 -13.08 -8.93
C GLU A 147 -4.49 -12.84 -7.40
N LYS A 148 -5.15 -13.76 -6.67
CA LYS A 148 -5.51 -13.64 -5.26
C LYS A 148 -4.54 -14.44 -4.38
N PRO A 149 -3.78 -13.77 -3.49
CA PRO A 149 -2.87 -14.47 -2.59
C PRO A 149 -3.64 -15.21 -1.50
N PHE A 150 -3.14 -16.38 -1.10
CA PHE A 150 -3.62 -17.09 0.09
C PHE A 150 -3.01 -16.47 1.34
N ILE A 151 -3.84 -15.86 2.20
CA ILE A 151 -3.42 -15.22 3.44
C ILE A 151 -3.96 -16.04 4.61
N CYS A 152 -3.08 -16.39 5.55
CA CYS A 152 -3.44 -17.19 6.72
C CYS A 152 -3.57 -16.34 7.99
N SER A 153 -4.38 -16.82 8.92
CA SER A 153 -4.47 -16.32 10.29
C SER A 153 -3.32 -16.84 11.15
N LEU A 154 -2.73 -15.97 11.97
CA LEU A 154 -1.78 -16.39 13.00
C LEU A 154 -2.54 -17.10 14.15
N SER A 155 -1.83 -17.89 14.96
CA SER A 155 -2.42 -18.69 16.04
C SER A 155 -3.04 -17.86 17.19
N GLY A 156 -2.74 -16.57 17.27
CA GLY A 156 -3.36 -15.63 18.22
C GLY A 156 -4.59 -14.89 17.67
N ASP A 157 -4.82 -14.98 16.36
CA ASP A 157 -5.90 -14.29 15.66
C ASP A 157 -7.04 -15.26 15.33
N ASN A 158 -8.25 -14.73 15.13
CA ASN A 158 -9.44 -15.51 14.81
C ASN A 158 -9.85 -15.34 13.35
N GLY A 159 -8.85 -15.27 12.45
CA GLY A 159 -9.07 -15.14 11.02
C GLY A 159 -9.78 -16.35 10.43
N ILE A 160 -10.44 -16.16 9.30
CA ILE A 160 -11.27 -17.19 8.68
C ILE A 160 -10.41 -18.30 8.07
N MET A 161 -9.23 -17.96 7.51
CA MET A 161 -8.42 -18.89 6.74
C MET A 161 -7.26 -19.43 7.58
N SER A 162 -7.21 -20.75 7.73
CA SER A 162 -6.06 -21.48 8.27
C SER A 162 -5.26 -22.17 7.17
N CYS A 163 -3.97 -22.45 7.43
CA CYS A 163 -3.12 -23.21 6.50
C CYS A 163 -3.62 -24.65 6.25
N GLN A 164 -4.52 -25.16 7.10
CA GLN A 164 -5.17 -26.45 6.91
C GLN A 164 -6.22 -26.44 5.78
N GLU A 165 -6.68 -25.26 5.35
CA GLU A 165 -7.71 -25.09 4.32
C GLU A 165 -7.13 -24.99 2.91
N ILE A 166 -5.81 -25.14 2.76
CA ILE A 166 -5.15 -25.13 1.45
C ILE A 166 -5.70 -26.28 0.60
N PRO A 167 -6.20 -26.02 -0.61
CA PRO A 167 -6.73 -27.06 -1.48
C PRO A 167 -5.63 -28.06 -1.88
N PRO A 168 -5.96 -29.36 -2.00
CA PRO A 168 -5.01 -30.36 -2.43
C PRO A 168 -4.50 -30.04 -3.84
N LEU A 169 -3.22 -30.31 -4.09
CA LEU A 169 -2.57 -30.07 -5.37
C LEU A 169 -3.34 -30.78 -6.49
N LYS A 170 -3.57 -30.08 -7.61
CA LYS A 170 -4.20 -30.64 -8.80
C LYS A 170 -3.19 -30.63 -9.94
N GLU A 171 -2.98 -31.77 -10.58
CA GLU A 171 -2.14 -31.87 -11.77
C GLU A 171 -3.01 -32.34 -12.94
N ARG A 172 -3.08 -31.55 -14.03
CA ARG A 172 -3.92 -31.82 -15.21
C ARG A 172 -5.42 -32.09 -14.88
N GLY A 173 -5.93 -31.44 -13.83
CA GLY A 173 -7.31 -31.59 -13.37
C GLY A 173 -7.56 -32.79 -12.43
N HIS A 174 -6.55 -33.62 -12.15
CA HIS A 174 -6.64 -34.71 -11.17
C HIS A 174 -6.07 -34.28 -9.83
N VAL A 175 -6.78 -34.60 -8.75
CA VAL A 175 -6.32 -34.33 -7.37
C VAL A 175 -5.21 -35.30 -7.02
N CYS A 176 -4.08 -34.78 -6.56
CA CYS A 176 -2.98 -35.56 -6.05
C CYS A 176 -3.30 -36.02 -4.63
N CYS A 177 -3.17 -37.32 -4.35
CA CYS A 177 -3.53 -37.90 -3.06
C CYS A 177 -2.36 -38.61 -2.36
N LEU A 178 -1.21 -38.77 -3.04
CA LEU A 178 -0.06 -39.44 -2.46
C LEU A 178 0.64 -38.54 -1.44
N ASP A 179 1.22 -39.16 -0.40
CA ASP A 179 2.09 -38.50 0.56
C ASP A 179 3.57 -38.61 0.16
N LYS A 180 4.44 -37.93 0.91
CA LYS A 180 5.89 -37.92 0.68
C LYS A 180 6.54 -39.29 0.93
N ASP A 181 6.04 -40.05 1.90
CA ASP A 181 6.67 -41.29 2.38
C ASP A 181 6.41 -42.42 1.37
N ASP A 182 5.18 -42.49 0.86
CA ASP A 182 4.80 -43.30 -0.29
C ASP A 182 5.65 -42.97 -1.51
N PHE A 183 5.84 -41.69 -1.80
CA PHE A 183 6.68 -41.26 -2.91
C PHE A 183 8.13 -41.75 -2.79
N PHE A 184 8.75 -41.60 -1.62
CA PHE A 184 10.11 -42.10 -1.38
C PHE A 184 10.16 -43.63 -1.42
N TYR A 185 9.14 -44.32 -0.89
CA TYR A 185 9.01 -45.77 -0.95
C TYR A 185 8.97 -46.25 -2.40
N TYR A 186 8.03 -45.78 -3.23
CA TYR A 186 7.92 -46.17 -4.64
C TYR A 186 9.15 -45.77 -5.47
N THR A 187 9.79 -44.64 -5.15
CA THR A 187 11.02 -44.21 -5.82
C THR A 187 12.21 -45.11 -5.45
N SER A 188 12.29 -45.56 -4.20
CA SER A 188 13.34 -46.49 -3.72
C SER A 188 13.17 -47.92 -4.22
N VAL A 189 11.93 -48.34 -4.50
CA VAL A 189 11.56 -49.71 -4.92
C VAL A 189 11.67 -49.92 -6.43
N ARG A 190 12.13 -48.92 -7.22
CA ARG A 190 12.04 -48.98 -8.69
C ARG A 190 13.02 -49.95 -9.36
N GLN A 191 12.58 -51.20 -9.50
CA GLN A 191 12.69 -51.94 -10.76
C GLN A 191 11.27 -52.01 -11.38
N GLU A 192 11.08 -51.35 -12.54
CA GLU A 192 10.02 -51.61 -13.55
C GLU A 192 8.65 -50.90 -13.54
N PHE A 193 8.29 -49.98 -12.64
CA PHE A 193 7.05 -49.18 -12.82
C PHE A 193 7.28 -47.79 -13.43
N ASN A 194 6.44 -47.41 -14.40
CA ASN A 194 6.47 -46.11 -15.08
C ASN A 194 6.03 -45.00 -14.09
N ILE A 195 6.96 -44.15 -13.63
CA ILE A 195 6.76 -43.06 -12.65
C ILE A 195 5.87 -41.93 -13.21
N SER A 196 5.56 -41.99 -14.50
CA SER A 196 4.93 -40.96 -15.34
C SER A 196 3.50 -40.56 -14.96
N GLY A 197 3.01 -40.93 -13.77
CA GLY A 197 1.67 -40.60 -13.26
C GLY A 197 1.53 -40.61 -11.74
N MET A 198 2.62 -40.65 -10.97
CA MET A 198 2.54 -40.48 -9.51
C MET A 198 2.58 -38.99 -9.18
N CYS A 199 1.51 -38.48 -8.56
CA CYS A 199 1.45 -37.10 -8.07
C CYS A 199 1.28 -37.06 -6.55
N VAL A 200 2.18 -36.32 -5.90
CA VAL A 200 2.22 -36.10 -4.44
C VAL A 200 1.51 -34.81 -4.10
N ASN A 201 0.66 -34.83 -3.09
CA ASN A 201 0.06 -33.61 -2.57
C ASN A 201 1.04 -32.85 -1.70
N TRP A 202 1.89 -32.01 -2.29
CA TRP A 202 2.83 -31.20 -1.50
C TRP A 202 2.14 -30.10 -0.69
N ASN A 203 0.91 -29.70 -1.08
CA ASN A 203 0.19 -28.62 -0.41
C ASN A 203 -0.14 -28.93 1.06
N GLN A 204 -0.28 -30.22 1.41
CA GLN A 204 -0.58 -30.65 2.78
C GLN A 204 0.53 -30.33 3.80
N TYR A 205 1.73 -30.00 3.32
CA TYR A 205 2.89 -29.72 4.17
C TYR A 205 3.10 -28.23 4.46
N TYR A 206 2.29 -27.34 3.88
CA TYR A 206 2.27 -25.93 4.29
C TYR A 206 1.32 -25.76 5.48
N ASN A 207 1.81 -26.05 6.67
CA ASN A 207 1.03 -26.07 7.91
C ASN A 207 1.32 -24.88 8.84
N GLU A 208 2.42 -24.15 8.61
CA GLU A 208 2.89 -23.10 9.50
C GLU A 208 2.57 -21.71 8.94
N CYS A 209 1.68 -20.96 9.59
CA CYS A 209 1.42 -19.58 9.21
C CYS A 209 2.51 -18.66 9.78
N ARG A 210 3.26 -17.97 8.91
CA ARG A 210 4.26 -16.97 9.30
C ARG A 210 4.12 -15.69 8.48
N THR A 211 4.57 -14.58 9.04
CA THR A 211 4.63 -13.29 8.34
C THR A 211 5.72 -13.33 7.28
N GLY A 212 5.31 -13.23 6.01
CA GLY A 212 6.21 -13.20 4.86
C GLY A 212 6.80 -11.82 4.59
N ASN A 213 7.48 -11.70 3.44
CA ASN A 213 8.23 -10.50 3.08
C ASN A 213 7.45 -9.52 2.18
N ALA A 214 6.38 -9.97 1.53
CA ALA A 214 5.68 -9.20 0.51
C ALA A 214 4.17 -9.12 0.79
N ASN A 215 3.62 -7.93 0.59
CA ASN A 215 2.18 -7.68 0.66
C ASN A 215 1.49 -8.02 -0.69
N PRO A 216 0.16 -8.22 -0.71
CA PRO A 216 -0.64 -8.41 -1.91
C PRO A 216 -0.45 -7.29 -2.96
N HIS A 217 -0.78 -7.58 -4.23
CA HIS A 217 -0.72 -6.63 -5.34
C HIS A 217 0.62 -5.88 -5.43
N LYS A 218 1.74 -6.62 -5.40
CA LYS A 218 3.12 -6.07 -5.47
C LYS A 218 3.43 -5.05 -4.38
N GLY A 219 2.79 -5.14 -3.23
CA GLY A 219 3.02 -4.21 -2.13
C GLY A 219 2.03 -3.05 -2.04
N ALA A 220 1.10 -2.91 -2.98
CA ALA A 220 0.19 -1.76 -3.03
C ALA A 220 -0.82 -1.76 -1.88
N ILE A 221 -1.34 -2.92 -1.50
CA ILE A 221 -2.40 -3.06 -0.50
C ILE A 221 -1.79 -3.54 0.82
N ASN A 222 -1.71 -2.65 1.81
CA ASN A 222 -1.25 -2.99 3.16
C ASN A 222 -1.67 -1.91 4.19
N PHE A 223 -1.60 -2.27 5.48
CA PHE A 223 -1.85 -1.37 6.61
C PHE A 223 -0.59 -1.14 7.47
N ASP A 224 0.60 -1.32 6.88
CA ASP A 224 1.86 -1.27 7.62
C ASP A 224 2.24 0.15 8.03
N ASN A 225 1.79 1.15 7.25
CA ASN A 225 2.02 2.55 7.49
C ASN A 225 0.75 3.35 7.21
N ILE A 226 0.64 4.53 7.83
CA ILE A 226 -0.52 5.41 7.65
C ILE A 226 -0.74 5.82 6.18
N GLY A 227 0.34 6.01 5.42
CA GLY A 227 0.25 6.38 4.00
C GLY A 227 -0.35 5.27 3.13
N TYR A 228 0.06 4.02 3.33
CA TYR A 228 -0.53 2.88 2.61
C TYR A 228 -1.96 2.62 3.06
N ALA A 229 -2.26 2.77 4.36
CA ALA A 229 -3.62 2.70 4.87
C ALA A 229 -4.54 3.74 4.22
N TRP A 230 -4.06 4.96 3.95
CA TRP A 230 -4.83 5.98 3.22
C TRP A 230 -5.10 5.60 1.76
N ILE A 231 -4.14 5.00 1.06
CA ILE A 231 -4.35 4.50 -0.32
C ILE A 231 -5.44 3.43 -0.31
N VAL A 232 -5.39 2.49 0.64
CA VAL A 232 -6.40 1.44 0.79
C VAL A 232 -7.77 2.02 1.14
N ILE A 233 -7.84 2.98 2.07
CA ILE A 233 -9.10 3.66 2.44
C ILE A 233 -9.69 4.41 1.24
N PHE A 234 -8.86 5.11 0.47
CA PHE A 234 -9.30 5.77 -0.75
C PHE A 234 -9.94 4.78 -1.74
N GLN A 235 -9.28 3.64 -1.96
CA GLN A 235 -9.80 2.58 -2.82
C GLN A 235 -11.12 1.97 -2.29
N VAL A 236 -11.28 1.84 -0.96
CA VAL A 236 -12.55 1.40 -0.35
C VAL A 236 -13.67 2.42 -0.56
N ILE A 237 -13.36 3.72 -0.43
CA ILE A 237 -14.33 4.80 -0.61
C ILE A 237 -14.81 4.90 -2.07
N THR A 238 -13.95 4.61 -3.04
CA THR A 238 -14.33 4.56 -4.47
C THR A 238 -15.16 3.32 -4.82
N LEU A 239 -15.40 2.40 -3.87
CA LEU A 239 -16.15 1.16 -4.05
C LEU A 239 -15.55 0.23 -5.12
N GLU A 240 -14.24 0.32 -5.37
CA GLU A 240 -13.55 -0.51 -6.35
C GLU A 240 -12.63 -1.52 -5.63
N GLY A 241 -12.87 -2.82 -5.83
CA GLY A 241 -12.04 -3.87 -5.20
C GLY A 241 -12.10 -3.92 -3.67
N TRP A 242 -13.00 -3.16 -3.03
CA TRP A 242 -13.12 -3.08 -1.56
C TRP A 242 -13.47 -4.42 -0.90
N VAL A 243 -14.26 -5.24 -1.60
CA VAL A 243 -14.68 -6.56 -1.14
C VAL A 243 -13.47 -7.48 -0.98
N GLU A 244 -12.49 -7.39 -1.89
CA GLU A 244 -11.28 -8.22 -1.85
C GLU A 244 -10.39 -7.85 -0.67
N ILE A 245 -10.20 -6.55 -0.44
CA ILE A 245 -9.46 -6.03 0.72
C ILE A 245 -10.13 -6.47 2.02
N MET A 246 -11.47 -6.40 2.09
CA MET A 246 -12.23 -6.87 3.24
C MET A 246 -11.97 -8.36 3.50
N TYR A 247 -12.03 -9.20 2.45
CA TYR A 247 -11.76 -10.63 2.61
C TYR A 247 -10.33 -10.91 3.05
N TYR A 248 -9.32 -10.22 2.51
CA TYR A 248 -7.93 -10.36 2.98
C TYR A 248 -7.77 -10.09 4.48
N VAL A 249 -8.45 -9.06 4.98
CA VAL A 249 -8.41 -8.69 6.41
C VAL A 249 -9.24 -9.65 7.27
N MET A 250 -10.33 -10.20 6.73
CA MET A 250 -11.14 -11.21 7.42
C MET A 250 -10.40 -12.55 7.55
N ASP A 251 -9.71 -12.96 6.49
CA ASP A 251 -8.92 -14.18 6.44
C ASP A 251 -7.75 -14.14 7.42
N ALA A 252 -7.11 -12.97 7.58
CA ALA A 252 -5.92 -12.81 8.42
C ALA A 252 -6.21 -12.57 9.92
N HIS A 253 -7.32 -11.91 10.29
CA HIS A 253 -7.53 -11.43 11.67
C HIS A 253 -8.86 -11.85 12.30
N SER A 254 -9.99 -11.56 11.64
CA SER A 254 -11.32 -11.90 12.17
C SER A 254 -12.46 -11.73 11.17
N PHE A 255 -13.46 -12.58 11.25
CA PHE A 255 -14.73 -12.41 10.53
C PHE A 255 -15.39 -11.04 10.80
N TYR A 256 -15.36 -10.52 12.03
CA TYR A 256 -16.06 -9.28 12.41
C TYR A 256 -15.47 -7.99 11.79
N ASN A 257 -14.32 -8.08 11.11
CA ASN A 257 -13.69 -6.94 10.46
C ASN A 257 -14.59 -6.28 9.39
N PHE A 258 -15.60 -6.98 8.85
CA PHE A 258 -16.57 -6.40 7.91
C PHE A 258 -17.24 -5.12 8.46
N ILE A 259 -17.42 -5.03 9.79
CA ILE A 259 -18.07 -3.88 10.44
C ILE A 259 -17.29 -2.59 10.16
N TYR A 260 -15.95 -2.66 10.19
CA TYR A 260 -15.10 -1.51 9.89
C TYR A 260 -15.35 -0.99 8.46
N PHE A 261 -15.38 -1.89 7.47
CA PHE A 261 -15.53 -1.51 6.06
C PHE A 261 -16.93 -0.95 5.78
N ILE A 262 -17.97 -1.56 6.36
CA ILE A 262 -19.34 -1.06 6.23
C ILE A 262 -19.48 0.32 6.87
N LEU A 263 -18.93 0.53 8.07
CA LEU A 263 -18.96 1.85 8.73
C LEU A 263 -18.18 2.89 7.92
N LEU A 264 -17.00 2.55 7.39
CA LEU A 264 -16.22 3.44 6.54
C LEU A 264 -17.01 3.88 5.30
N ILE A 265 -17.66 2.94 4.60
CA ILE A 265 -18.46 3.23 3.42
C ILE A 265 -19.66 4.10 3.78
N ILE A 266 -20.40 3.76 4.85
CA ILE A 266 -21.57 4.53 5.30
C ILE A 266 -21.16 5.96 5.66
N VAL A 267 -20.14 6.14 6.51
CA VAL A 267 -19.67 7.46 6.92
C VAL A 267 -19.18 8.27 5.72
N SER A 268 -18.47 7.65 4.78
CA SER A 268 -17.90 8.34 3.62
C SER A 268 -18.96 8.73 2.57
N THR A 269 -20.01 7.91 2.41
CA THR A 269 -21.11 8.18 1.48
C THR A 269 -22.18 9.12 2.05
N ILE A 270 -22.33 9.18 3.38
CA ILE A 270 -23.26 10.10 4.05
C ILE A 270 -22.79 11.55 3.97
N ILE A 271 -21.49 11.81 3.77
CA ILE A 271 -20.96 13.16 3.55
C ILE A 271 -21.50 13.65 2.20
N PRO A 272 -22.56 14.48 2.17
CA PRO A 272 -23.03 14.99 0.91
C PRO A 272 -21.97 15.96 0.39
N PRO A 273 -21.78 16.12 -0.92
CA PRO A 273 -21.21 17.36 -1.41
C PRO A 273 -22.09 18.47 -0.82
N LEU A 274 -21.52 19.29 0.07
CA LEU A 274 -22.18 20.45 0.66
C LEU A 274 -22.42 21.47 -0.48
N SER A 275 -23.45 21.20 -1.29
CA SER A 275 -24.03 22.12 -2.24
C SER A 275 -25.54 22.17 -1.96
N ARG A 276 -25.89 22.90 -0.90
CA ARG A 276 -27.12 23.67 -0.85
C ARG A 276 -26.74 25.14 -0.77
#